data_AF-A0A2T6BU60-F1
#
_entry.id   AF-A0A2T6BU60-F1
#
_cell.length_a   1.000
_cell.length_b   1.000
_cell.length_c   1.000
_cell.angle_alpha   90.00
_cell.angle_beta   90.00
_cell.angle_gamma   90.00
#
_symmetry.space_group_name_H-M   'P 1'
#
loop_
_entity.id
_entity.type
_entity.pdbx_description
1 polymer ?
#
loop_
_entity_poly.entity_id
_entity_poly.type
_entity_poly.pdbx_seq_one_letter_code
_entity_poly.pdbx_strand_id
1 'polypeptide(L)'
;MEITPNPFHTENTRKQIVDLVNTYAKEYVKAHKSLNADLYTTVTDNIKKEEAEGFSYEKKYGNDEPYKGKALGTRIDFAYYKFQKNEQTDRFEAMIPIELHRQEVDTGFFSDGEMQDNYHEYSVTLAYYEDKKKWLITSLEPGYSDVTGTFGNKDVMEGKDVVKSTFK
;
A
#
# COMPACT_ATOMS: atom_id res chain seq x y z
N MET A 1 -4.05 -31.93 1.28
CA MET A 1 -3.53 -30.63 0.82
C MET A 1 -4.73 -29.73 0.63
N GLU A 2 -4.90 -28.74 1.50
CA GLU A 2 -5.83 -27.64 1.19
C GLU A 2 -5.23 -26.84 0.04
N ILE A 3 -5.94 -26.77 -1.07
CA ILE A 3 -5.61 -25.85 -2.15
C ILE A 3 -6.22 -24.53 -1.73
N THR A 4 -5.44 -23.64 -1.12
CA THR A 4 -5.88 -22.26 -0.90
C THR A 4 -6.26 -21.68 -2.27
N PRO A 5 -7.52 -21.24 -2.49
CA PRO A 5 -7.92 -20.65 -3.76
C PRO A 5 -6.95 -19.51 -4.11
N ASN A 6 -6.50 -19.45 -5.37
CA ASN A 6 -5.68 -18.34 -5.83
C ASN A 6 -6.61 -17.19 -6.27
N PRO A 7 -6.73 -16.11 -5.47
CA PRO A 7 -7.60 -14.98 -5.82
C PRO A 7 -7.09 -14.23 -7.07
N PHE A 8 -5.83 -14.44 -7.46
CA PHE A 8 -5.13 -13.74 -8.53
C PHE A 8 -4.91 -14.61 -9.78
N HIS A 9 -5.64 -15.71 -9.93
CA HIS A 9 -5.46 -16.64 -11.05
C HIS A 9 -5.83 -16.06 -12.43
N THR A 10 -6.55 -14.92 -12.47
CA THR A 10 -6.89 -14.24 -13.73
C THR A 10 -6.07 -12.98 -13.94
N GLU A 11 -5.69 -12.71 -15.20
CA GLU A 11 -5.05 -11.45 -15.59
C GLU A 11 -5.90 -10.24 -15.24
N ASN A 12 -7.23 -10.36 -15.33
CA ASN A 12 -8.15 -9.27 -15.01
C ASN A 12 -8.09 -8.90 -13.52
N THR A 13 -8.14 -9.88 -12.61
CA THR A 13 -8.02 -9.60 -11.17
C THR A 13 -6.65 -9.01 -10.86
N ARG A 14 -5.56 -9.56 -11.43
CA ARG A 14 -4.21 -9.02 -11.23
C ARG A 14 -4.11 -7.56 -11.69
N LYS A 15 -4.65 -7.24 -12.85
CA LYS A 15 -4.69 -5.87 -13.36
C LYS A 15 -5.45 -4.94 -12.42
N GLN A 16 -6.61 -5.35 -11.91
CA GLN A 16 -7.37 -4.55 -10.94
C GLN A 16 -6.55 -4.24 -9.67
N ILE A 17 -5.80 -5.22 -9.17
CA ILE A 17 -4.92 -5.02 -8.00
C ILE A 17 -3.73 -4.10 -8.33
N VAL A 18 -3.09 -4.29 -9.48
CA VAL A 18 -2.02 -3.39 -9.95
C VAL A 18 -2.53 -1.95 -10.06
N ASP A 19 -3.69 -1.75 -10.67
CA ASP A 19 -4.32 -0.44 -10.81
C ASP A 19 -4.68 0.16 -9.44
N LEU A 20 -5.18 -0.65 -8.51
CA LEU A 20 -5.49 -0.25 -7.13
C LEU A 20 -4.25 0.26 -6.39
N VAL A 21 -3.17 -0.53 -6.35
CA VAL A 21 -1.93 -0.17 -5.63
C VAL A 21 -1.24 1.03 -6.30
N ASN A 22 -1.22 1.09 -7.63
CA ASN A 22 -0.68 2.23 -8.36
C ASN A 22 -1.46 3.53 -8.12
N THR A 23 -2.78 3.42 -7.99
CA THR A 23 -3.64 4.57 -7.69
C THR A 23 -3.40 5.03 -6.26
N TYR A 24 -3.37 4.11 -5.29
CA TYR A 24 -3.05 4.40 -3.90
C TYR A 24 -1.70 5.14 -3.76
N ALA A 25 -0.64 4.66 -4.42
CA ALA A 25 0.68 5.29 -4.38
C ALA A 25 0.65 6.77 -4.80
N LYS A 26 -0.17 7.12 -5.79
CA LYS A 26 -0.34 8.50 -6.27
C LYS A 26 -1.23 9.32 -5.34
N GLU A 27 -2.29 8.70 -4.81
CA GLU A 27 -3.21 9.34 -3.85
C GLU A 27 -2.50 9.67 -2.56
N TYR A 28 -1.67 8.78 -2.02
CA TYR A 28 -0.84 9.01 -0.84
C TYR A 28 -0.07 10.32 -0.94
N VAL A 29 0.69 10.51 -2.02
CA VAL A 29 1.49 11.74 -2.21
C VAL A 29 0.60 12.98 -2.30
N LYS A 30 -0.57 12.89 -2.94
CA LYS A 30 -1.51 14.02 -3.03
C LYS A 30 -2.16 14.34 -1.69
N ALA A 31 -2.59 13.32 -0.96
CA ALA A 31 -3.22 13.40 0.36
C ALA A 31 -2.26 14.02 1.36
N HIS A 32 -1.02 13.52 1.46
CA HIS A 32 0.00 14.06 2.36
C HIS A 32 0.43 15.48 1.99
N LYS A 33 0.58 15.82 0.70
CA LYS A 33 0.89 17.19 0.27
C LYS A 33 -0.15 18.23 0.68
N SER A 34 -1.41 17.82 0.70
CA SER A 34 -2.55 18.72 0.96
C SER A 34 -3.16 18.51 2.34
N LEU A 35 -2.63 17.56 3.10
CA LEU A 35 -3.17 17.09 4.38
C LEU A 35 -4.69 16.82 4.29
N ASN A 36 -5.08 16.07 3.25
CA ASN A 36 -6.47 15.81 2.90
C ASN A 36 -6.72 14.33 2.58
N ALA A 37 -7.31 13.61 3.54
CA ALA A 37 -7.63 12.19 3.42
C ALA A 37 -8.79 11.89 2.45
N ASP A 38 -9.61 12.89 2.09
CA ASP A 38 -10.70 12.68 1.12
C ASP A 38 -10.19 12.40 -0.30
N LEU A 39 -8.90 12.67 -0.55
CA LEU A 39 -8.25 12.34 -1.82
C LEU A 39 -8.02 10.84 -2.02
N TYR A 40 -8.16 10.02 -0.98
CA TYR A 40 -8.10 8.57 -1.12
C TYR A 40 -9.40 8.01 -1.72
N THR A 41 -9.29 7.15 -2.72
CA THR A 41 -10.43 6.41 -3.31
C THR A 41 -10.24 4.89 -3.26
N THR A 42 -9.00 4.46 -2.97
CA THR A 42 -8.56 3.05 -2.96
C THR A 42 -8.57 2.39 -1.60
N VAL A 43 -8.82 3.13 -0.52
CA VAL A 43 -8.79 2.64 0.86
C VAL A 43 -10.17 2.67 1.50
N THR A 44 -10.34 1.97 2.62
CA THR A 44 -11.56 2.01 3.43
C THR A 44 -11.69 3.32 4.23
N ASP A 45 -12.89 3.59 4.73
CA ASP A 45 -13.15 4.77 5.56
C ASP A 45 -12.38 4.74 6.88
N ASN A 46 -12.01 3.55 7.38
CA ASN A 46 -11.16 3.41 8.56
C ASN A 46 -9.76 4.00 8.31
N ILE A 47 -9.09 3.61 7.21
CA ILE A 47 -7.78 4.17 6.85
C ILE A 47 -7.90 5.69 6.62
N LYS A 48 -8.95 6.14 5.92
CA LYS A 48 -9.17 7.59 5.74
C LYS A 48 -9.27 8.34 7.06
N LYS A 49 -9.94 7.74 8.05
CA LYS A 49 -10.11 8.34 9.36
C LYS A 49 -8.76 8.44 10.10
N GLU A 50 -7.97 7.37 10.11
CA GLU A 50 -6.63 7.36 10.71
C GLU A 50 -5.71 8.42 10.08
N GLU A 51 -5.71 8.49 8.75
CA GLU A 51 -4.97 9.51 7.99
C GLU A 51 -5.46 10.94 8.32
N ALA A 52 -6.78 11.15 8.39
CA ALA A 52 -7.35 12.46 8.73
C ALA A 52 -6.98 12.91 10.16
N GLU A 53 -6.89 11.97 11.10
CA GLU A 53 -6.41 12.24 12.47
C GLU A 53 -4.93 12.65 12.45
N GLY A 54 -4.09 11.92 11.70
CA GLY A 54 -2.67 12.27 11.49
C GLY A 54 -2.49 13.65 10.85
N PHE A 55 -3.23 13.94 9.78
CA PHE A 55 -3.22 15.25 9.12
C PHE A 55 -3.72 16.37 10.02
N SER A 56 -4.68 16.10 10.90
CA SER A 56 -5.16 17.09 11.86
C SER A 56 -4.09 17.43 12.91
N TYR A 57 -3.32 16.43 13.33
CA TYR A 57 -2.16 16.64 14.20
C TYR A 57 -1.09 17.46 13.49
N GLU A 58 -0.73 17.11 12.25
CA GLU A 58 0.27 17.83 11.45
C GLU A 58 -0.12 19.29 11.20
N LYS A 59 -1.39 19.58 10.88
CA LYS A 59 -1.88 20.96 10.75
C LYS A 59 -1.76 21.79 12.02
N LYS A 60 -1.78 21.13 13.19
CA LYS A 60 -1.80 21.80 14.50
C LYS A 60 -0.41 21.93 15.12
N TYR A 61 0.46 20.95 14.87
CA TYR A 61 1.74 20.79 15.57
C TYR A 61 2.93 20.56 14.62
N GLY A 62 2.68 20.31 13.35
CA GLY A 62 3.72 20.19 12.34
C GLY A 62 4.44 21.51 12.11
N ASN A 63 5.63 21.41 11.53
CA ASN A 63 6.31 22.58 10.98
C ASN A 63 5.55 23.04 9.73
N ASP A 64 5.66 24.31 9.36
CA ASP A 64 5.02 24.88 8.15
C ASP A 64 5.55 24.30 6.82
N GLU A 65 6.31 23.21 6.86
CA GLU A 65 6.84 22.51 5.70
C GLU A 65 5.92 21.36 5.29
N PRO A 66 5.17 21.49 4.20
CA PRO A 66 4.33 20.39 3.71
C PRO A 66 5.21 19.24 3.21
N TYR A 67 4.69 18.01 3.28
CA TYR A 67 5.32 16.84 2.67
C TYR A 67 5.72 17.12 1.20
N LYS A 68 7.00 16.95 0.88
CA LYS A 68 7.55 17.11 -0.47
C LYS A 68 7.92 15.72 -1.01
N GLY A 69 6.95 15.04 -1.63
CA GLY A 69 7.19 13.73 -2.26
C GLY A 69 6.69 13.59 -3.69
N LYS A 70 7.14 12.57 -4.41
CA LYS A 70 6.62 12.14 -5.72
C LYS A 70 6.54 10.62 -5.76
N ALA A 71 5.43 10.07 -6.22
CA ALA A 71 5.33 8.63 -6.47
C ALA A 71 6.10 8.27 -7.74
N LEU A 72 6.99 7.29 -7.66
CA LEU A 72 7.86 6.83 -8.75
C LEU A 72 7.38 5.53 -9.37
N GLY A 73 6.72 4.67 -8.59
CA GLY A 73 6.30 3.36 -9.07
C GLY A 73 5.92 2.41 -7.95
N THR A 74 5.73 1.14 -8.31
CA THR A 74 5.40 0.07 -7.36
C THR A 74 6.05 -1.24 -7.78
N ARG A 75 6.22 -2.16 -6.82
CA ARG A 75 6.40 -3.59 -7.08
C ARG A 75 5.34 -4.36 -6.29
N ILE A 76 4.82 -5.43 -6.88
CA ILE A 76 3.80 -6.30 -6.28
C ILE A 76 4.21 -7.74 -6.56
N ASP A 77 4.42 -8.56 -5.54
CA ASP A 77 4.65 -10.00 -5.73
C ASP A 77 3.35 -10.77 -5.54
N PHE A 78 2.87 -11.41 -6.61
CA PHE A 78 1.69 -12.26 -6.57
C PHE A 78 2.00 -13.72 -6.17
N ALA A 79 3.28 -14.11 -6.09
CA ALA A 79 3.69 -15.44 -5.66
C ALA A 79 3.57 -15.64 -4.14
N TYR A 80 3.67 -14.57 -3.37
CA TYR A 80 3.48 -14.57 -1.92
C TYR A 80 2.14 -13.94 -1.56
N TYR A 81 1.19 -14.75 -1.11
CA TYR A 81 -0.07 -14.24 -0.60
C TYR A 81 -0.64 -15.09 0.53
N LYS A 82 -1.43 -14.46 1.39
CA LYS A 82 -2.37 -15.15 2.28
C LYS A 82 -3.78 -14.83 1.82
N PHE A 83 -4.64 -15.84 1.77
CA PHE A 83 -6.04 -15.67 1.40
C PHE A 83 -6.91 -16.30 2.49
N GLN A 84 -7.82 -15.50 3.04
CA GLN A 84 -8.68 -15.93 4.14
C GLN A 84 -10.06 -15.29 4.02
N LYS A 85 -11.04 -15.90 4.68
CA LYS A 85 -12.32 -15.26 4.91
C LYS A 85 -12.27 -14.59 6.28
N ASN A 86 -12.53 -13.29 6.32
CA ASN A 86 -12.70 -12.56 7.56
C ASN A 86 -14.07 -12.89 8.15
N GLU A 87 -14.09 -13.63 9.26
CA GLU A 87 -15.32 -14.10 9.91
C GLU A 87 -16.18 -12.97 10.48
N GLN A 88 -15.58 -11.83 10.83
CA GLN A 88 -16.29 -10.70 11.40
C GLN A 88 -17.01 -9.87 10.32
N THR A 89 -16.41 -9.75 9.15
CA THR A 89 -16.95 -8.95 8.04
C THR A 89 -17.64 -9.77 6.96
N ASP A 90 -17.51 -11.11 7.01
CA ASP A 90 -17.95 -12.06 6.00
C ASP A 90 -17.31 -11.83 4.61
N ARG A 91 -16.11 -11.23 4.57
CA ARG A 91 -15.41 -10.88 3.32
C ARG A 91 -14.19 -11.75 3.07
N PHE A 92 -13.92 -12.02 1.80
CA PHE A 92 -12.63 -12.58 1.41
C PHE A 92 -11.56 -11.49 1.39
N GLU A 93 -10.43 -11.80 2.01
CA GLU A 93 -9.26 -10.93 2.13
C GLU A 93 -8.04 -11.61 1.53
N ALA A 94 -7.28 -10.84 0.77
CA ALA A 94 -5.99 -11.25 0.24
C ALA A 94 -4.91 -10.31 0.78
N MET A 95 -3.90 -10.87 1.43
CA MET A 95 -2.73 -10.13 1.88
C MET A 95 -1.56 -10.40 0.93
N ILE A 96 -0.94 -9.34 0.41
CA ILE A 96 0.17 -9.44 -0.56
C ILE A 96 1.29 -8.46 -0.19
N PRO A 97 2.55 -8.77 -0.50
CA PRO A 97 3.65 -7.83 -0.36
C PRO A 97 3.64 -6.80 -1.49
N ILE A 98 3.93 -5.55 -1.15
CA ILE A 98 4.12 -4.45 -2.09
C ILE A 98 5.34 -3.60 -1.71
N GLU A 99 5.93 -2.95 -2.71
CA GLU A 99 6.83 -1.81 -2.52
C GLU A 99 6.19 -0.57 -3.12
N LEU A 100 6.24 0.55 -2.39
CA LEU A 100 5.86 1.86 -2.89
C LEU A 100 7.12 2.69 -3.09
N HIS A 101 7.46 2.97 -4.34
CA HIS A 101 8.66 3.73 -4.71
C HIS A 101 8.32 5.21 -4.77
N ARG A 102 9.07 6.04 -4.05
CA ARG A 102 8.79 7.47 -3.91
C ARG A 102 10.08 8.26 -3.85
N GLN A 103 10.07 9.45 -4.41
CA GLN A 103 11.07 10.46 -4.13
C GLN A 103 10.57 11.30 -2.96
N GLU A 104 11.35 11.46 -1.90
CA GLU A 104 10.98 12.25 -0.72
C GLU A 104 12.20 12.67 0.10
N VAL A 105 12.02 13.67 0.96
CA VAL A 105 13.06 14.11 1.89
C VAL A 105 13.18 13.09 3.03
N ASP A 106 14.39 12.61 3.31
CA ASP A 106 14.64 11.78 4.49
C ASP A 106 14.35 12.60 5.75
N THR A 107 13.61 12.04 6.71
CA THR A 107 13.27 12.70 7.98
C THR A 107 14.17 12.27 9.13
N GLY A 108 15.19 11.45 8.87
CA GLY A 108 16.18 11.02 9.84
C GLY A 108 16.97 12.18 10.46
N PHE A 109 17.46 11.99 11.69
CA PHE A 109 18.25 12.98 12.45
C PHE A 109 19.50 13.52 11.73
N PHE A 110 20.00 12.80 10.72
CA PHE A 110 21.17 13.18 9.92
C PHE A 110 20.83 13.52 8.47
N SER A 111 19.56 13.74 8.16
CA SER A 111 19.13 14.15 6.83
C SER A 111 19.71 15.52 6.46
N ASP A 112 20.20 15.62 5.24
CA ASP A 112 20.64 16.86 4.59
C ASP A 112 19.47 17.67 4.00
N GLY A 113 18.24 17.15 4.12
CA GLY A 113 17.05 17.76 3.55
C GLY A 113 16.91 17.55 2.04
N GLU A 114 17.73 16.69 1.43
CA GLU A 114 17.67 16.41 -0.01
C GLU A 114 16.59 15.37 -0.34
N MET A 115 16.03 15.50 -1.55
CA MET A 115 15.07 14.55 -2.10
C MET A 115 15.80 13.29 -2.55
N GLN A 116 15.40 12.13 -2.01
CA GLN A 116 16.01 10.83 -2.34
C GLN A 116 14.95 9.85 -2.85
N ASP A 117 15.37 8.95 -3.74
CA ASP A 117 14.55 7.84 -4.21
C ASP A 117 14.56 6.74 -3.15
N ASN A 118 13.42 6.56 -2.49
CA ASN A 118 13.18 5.56 -1.46
C ASN A 118 12.13 4.54 -1.92
N TYR A 119 12.13 3.38 -1.28
CA TYR A 119 11.04 2.44 -1.37
C TYR A 119 10.56 2.04 0.02
N HIS A 120 9.25 1.84 0.14
CA HIS A 120 8.59 1.45 1.37
C HIS A 120 7.94 0.09 1.19
N GLU A 121 8.31 -0.84 2.06
CA GLU A 121 7.81 -2.21 2.05
C GLU A 121 6.54 -2.31 2.88
N TYR A 122 5.51 -2.97 2.34
CA TYR A 122 4.28 -3.24 3.07
C TYR A 122 3.72 -4.62 2.78
N SER A 123 3.02 -5.18 3.76
CA SER A 123 2.02 -6.21 3.60
C SER A 123 0.66 -5.51 3.49
N VAL A 124 0.06 -5.50 2.30
CA VAL A 124 -1.24 -4.87 2.06
C VAL A 124 -2.35 -5.90 2.15
N THR A 125 -3.39 -5.60 2.94
CA THR A 125 -4.62 -6.41 2.99
C THR A 125 -5.66 -5.81 2.06
N LEU A 126 -6.20 -6.65 1.17
CA LEU A 126 -7.17 -6.30 0.15
C LEU A 126 -8.48 -7.02 0.43
N ALA A 127 -9.60 -6.30 0.47
CA ALA A 127 -10.92 -6.91 0.59
C ALA A 127 -11.78 -6.58 -0.64
N TYR A 128 -12.55 -7.55 -1.12
CA TYR A 128 -13.50 -7.34 -2.20
C TYR A 128 -14.87 -6.90 -1.64
N TYR A 129 -15.34 -5.75 -2.11
CA TYR A 129 -16.63 -5.17 -1.77
C TYR A 129 -17.61 -5.42 -2.91
N GLU A 130 -18.46 -6.45 -2.75
CA GLU A 130 -19.44 -6.88 -3.76
C GLU A 130 -20.42 -5.75 -4.14
N ASP A 131 -20.90 -4.99 -3.15
CA ASP A 131 -21.80 -3.86 -3.31
C ASP A 131 -21.20 -2.76 -4.21
N LYS A 132 -19.88 -2.60 -4.16
CA LYS A 132 -19.12 -1.61 -4.95
C LYS A 132 -18.43 -2.24 -6.17
N LYS A 133 -18.50 -3.56 -6.33
CA LYS A 133 -17.77 -4.38 -7.31
C LYS A 133 -16.30 -3.99 -7.45
N LYS A 134 -15.63 -3.73 -6.32
CA LYS A 134 -14.23 -3.28 -6.31
C LYS A 134 -13.45 -3.83 -5.12
N TRP A 135 -12.15 -3.94 -5.33
CA TRP A 135 -11.18 -4.16 -4.26
C TRP A 135 -10.86 -2.84 -3.57
N LEU A 136 -10.66 -2.89 -2.26
CA LEU A 136 -10.15 -1.80 -1.45
C LEU A 136 -9.02 -2.30 -0.56
N ILE A 137 -8.07 -1.42 -0.29
CA ILE A 137 -7.05 -1.64 0.73
C ILE A 137 -7.71 -1.43 2.11
N THR A 138 -7.59 -2.42 2.98
CA THR A 138 -8.17 -2.40 4.33
C THR A 138 -7.13 -2.25 5.43
N SER A 139 -5.87 -2.59 5.17
CA SER A 139 -4.72 -2.35 6.06
C SER A 139 -3.41 -2.31 5.24
N LEU A 140 -2.43 -1.58 5.75
CA LEU A 140 -1.04 -1.57 5.28
C LEU A 140 -0.12 -1.75 6.49
N GLU A 141 0.51 -2.92 6.60
CA GLU A 141 1.46 -3.19 7.68
C GLU A 141 2.90 -3.03 7.16
N PRO A 142 3.79 -2.28 7.83
CA PRO A 142 5.17 -2.14 7.39
C PRO A 142 5.93 -3.47 7.30
N GLY A 143 6.69 -3.65 6.22
CA GLY A 143 7.46 -4.85 5.94
C GLY A 143 6.62 -6.04 5.47
N TYR A 144 7.27 -7.21 5.36
CA TYR A 144 6.66 -8.41 4.79
C TYR A 144 6.36 -9.52 5.80
N SER A 145 6.57 -9.27 7.09
CA SER A 145 6.45 -10.32 8.13
C SER A 145 5.08 -10.99 8.12
N ASP A 146 4.04 -10.19 7.91
CA ASP A 146 2.66 -10.64 8.03
C ASP A 146 2.26 -11.55 6.88
N VAL A 147 2.80 -11.36 5.67
CA VAL A 147 2.52 -12.23 4.53
C VAL A 147 3.51 -13.39 4.42
N THR A 148 4.78 -13.19 4.74
CA THR A 148 5.83 -14.22 4.56
C THR A 148 5.99 -15.15 5.75
N GLY A 149 5.60 -14.72 6.96
CA GLY A 149 5.85 -15.46 8.20
C GLY A 149 7.33 -15.52 8.59
N THR A 150 8.21 -14.74 7.93
CA THR A 150 9.65 -14.70 8.20
C THR A 150 10.08 -13.32 8.68
N PHE A 151 10.89 -13.29 9.74
CA PHE A 151 11.61 -12.09 10.15
C PHE A 151 12.95 -12.02 9.39
N GLY A 152 13.19 -10.96 8.60
CA GLY A 152 14.46 -10.70 7.92
C GLY A 152 14.40 -10.60 6.39
N ASN A 153 15.51 -10.13 5.80
CA ASN A 153 15.71 -9.79 4.38
C ASN A 153 15.67 -11.01 3.45
N LYS A 154 14.52 -11.66 3.31
CA LYS A 154 14.27 -12.39 2.07
C LYS A 154 13.81 -11.34 1.06
N ASP A 155 14.53 -11.17 -0.05
CA ASP A 155 14.16 -10.23 -1.10
C ASP A 155 12.84 -10.69 -1.77
N VAL A 156 11.71 -10.37 -1.13
CA VAL A 156 10.37 -10.75 -1.57
C VAL A 156 10.13 -10.25 -2.99
N MET A 157 10.71 -9.10 -3.36
CA MET A 157 10.58 -8.50 -4.68
C MET A 157 11.57 -9.01 -5.74
N GLU A 158 12.32 -10.07 -5.46
CA GLU A 158 13.09 -10.83 -6.45
C GLU A 158 12.35 -12.09 -6.95
N GLY A 159 11.10 -12.28 -6.52
CA GLY A 159 10.23 -13.36 -6.94
C GLY A 159 9.94 -13.40 -8.45
N LYS A 160 9.60 -14.59 -8.96
CA LYS A 160 9.29 -14.82 -10.38
C LYS A 160 7.95 -14.23 -10.85
N ASP A 161 7.09 -13.77 -9.93
CA ASP A 161 5.74 -13.26 -10.24
C ASP A 161 5.56 -11.80 -9.77
N VAL A 162 6.67 -11.06 -9.77
CA VAL A 162 6.72 -9.64 -9.41
C VAL A 162 6.33 -8.78 -10.61
N VAL A 163 5.35 -7.90 -10.40
CA VAL A 163 4.94 -6.88 -11.38
C VAL A 163 5.47 -5.52 -10.95
N LYS A 164 6.26 -4.88 -11.82
CA LYS A 164 6.82 -3.55 -11.60
C LYS A 164 6.06 -2.49 -12.41
N SER A 165 5.76 -1.36 -11.78
CA SER A 165 5.22 -0.16 -12.43
C SER A 165 6.18 1.02 -12.29
N THR A 166 6.22 1.91 -13.28
CA THR A 166 6.95 3.19 -13.23
C THR A 166 6.02 4.32 -13.66
N PHE A 167 6.02 5.41 -12.89
CA PHE A 167 5.20 6.58 -13.14
C PHE A 167 6.04 7.67 -13.81
N LYS A 168 5.43 8.39 -14.75
CA LYS A 168 6.05 9.55 -15.40
C LYS A 168 5.67 10.81 -14.63
#